data_AF-A0A183HTS0-F1
#
_entry.id   AF-A0A183HTS0-F1
#
_cell.length_a   1.000
_cell.length_b   1.000
_cell.length_c   1.000
_cell.angle_alpha   90.00
_cell.angle_beta   90.00
_cell.angle_gamma   90.00
#
_symmetry.space_group_name_H-M   'P 1'
#
loop_
_entity.id
_entity.type
_entity.pdbx_description
1 polymer ?
#
loop_
_entity_poly.entity_id
_entity_poly.type
_entity_poly.pdbx_seq_one_letter_code
_entity_poly.pdbx_strand_id
1 'polypeptide(L)'
;MSSGVGTRARILESRKENYTWNCGRGANHKPQIKKHKLFITNTNSDWINPIKLRFSVRLRNEAVPRMPRNGDKIVNMNLYPVLNKYGSEDTFIIHFNRKCGVDNVCMSDLQLRAVLPGIS
;
A
#
# COMPACT_ATOMS: atom_id res chain seq x y z
N MET A 1 -8.38 3.55 -26.48
CA MET A 1 -8.58 4.24 -25.18
C MET A 1 -8.92 3.17 -24.14
N SER A 2 -7.98 2.81 -23.27
CA SER A 2 -8.30 1.89 -22.17
C SER A 2 -9.15 2.66 -21.17
N SER A 3 -10.45 2.46 -21.23
CA SER A 3 -11.40 2.96 -20.24
C SER A 3 -11.14 2.21 -18.94
N GLY A 4 -10.11 2.62 -18.20
CA GLY A 4 -9.84 2.14 -16.86
C GLY A 4 -11.09 2.35 -16.01
N VAL A 5 -11.48 1.31 -15.28
CA VAL A 5 -12.58 1.36 -14.32
C VAL A 5 -12.39 2.61 -13.47
N GLY A 6 -13.36 3.54 -13.54
CA GLY A 6 -13.30 4.80 -12.81
C GLY A 6 -13.12 4.58 -11.31
N THR A 7 -12.70 5.61 -10.60
CA THR A 7 -12.42 5.53 -9.17
C THR A 7 -13.57 4.95 -8.35
N ARG A 8 -13.33 3.77 -7.78
CA ARG A 8 -14.33 3.02 -7.01
C ARG A 8 -14.44 3.48 -5.55
N ALA A 9 -13.35 4.00 -4.98
CA ALA A 9 -13.28 4.46 -3.61
C ALA A 9 -12.47 5.74 -3.48
N ARG A 10 -12.80 6.55 -2.48
CA ARG A 10 -12.14 7.82 -2.19
C ARG A 10 -11.79 7.91 -0.71
N ILE A 11 -10.70 8.63 -0.43
CA ILE A 11 -10.24 8.95 0.92
C ILE A 11 -11.06 10.14 1.42
N LEU A 12 -11.64 10.02 2.62
CA LEU A 12 -12.53 11.03 3.17
C LEU A 12 -11.85 12.40 3.30
N GLU A 13 -10.58 12.40 3.70
CA GLU A 13 -9.78 13.60 3.97
C GLU A 13 -9.47 14.42 2.72
N SER A 14 -9.21 13.78 1.58
CA SER A 14 -8.88 14.49 0.33
C SER A 14 -10.04 14.53 -0.68
N ARG A 15 -11.07 13.69 -0.49
CA ARG A 15 -12.09 13.38 -1.48
C ARG A 15 -11.52 12.86 -2.82
N LYS A 16 -10.28 12.37 -2.80
CA LYS A 16 -9.53 11.84 -3.95
C LYS A 16 -9.05 10.41 -3.66
N GLU A 17 -8.44 9.78 -4.65
CA GLU A 17 -7.80 8.46 -4.54
C GLU A 17 -6.52 8.50 -3.74
N ASN A 18 -5.86 9.66 -3.72
CA ASN A 18 -4.60 9.88 -3.05
C ASN A 18 -4.76 10.85 -1.88
N TYR A 19 -3.93 10.63 -0.87
CA TYR A 19 -3.78 11.53 0.27
C TYR A 19 -2.35 11.42 0.79
N THR A 20 -1.75 12.55 1.11
CA THR A 20 -0.38 12.61 1.64
C THR A 20 -0.39 13.46 2.89
N TRP A 21 0.27 12.97 3.93
CA TRP A 21 0.43 13.68 5.19
C TRP A 21 1.87 13.57 5.67
N ASN A 22 2.23 14.42 6.64
CA ASN A 22 3.55 14.36 7.28
C ASN A 22 3.56 13.27 8.35
N CYS A 23 4.56 12.39 8.32
CA CYS A 23 4.78 11.32 9.29
C CYS A 23 6.26 11.22 9.69
N GLY A 24 6.56 10.40 10.70
CA GLY A 24 7.94 10.01 11.06
C GLY A 24 8.61 10.87 12.14
N ARG A 25 8.15 12.10 12.38
CA ARG A 25 8.73 12.98 13.43
C ARG A 25 8.54 12.35 14.81
N GLY A 26 9.62 11.88 15.45
CA GLY A 26 9.57 11.23 16.76
C GLY A 26 9.10 9.77 16.73
N ALA A 27 9.02 9.15 15.54
CA ALA A 27 8.62 7.74 15.41
C ALA A 27 9.61 6.76 16.05
N ASN A 28 10.85 7.20 16.31
CA ASN A 28 11.86 6.46 17.06
C ASN A 28 11.52 6.32 18.56
N HIS A 29 10.67 7.18 19.11
CA HIS A 29 10.29 7.16 20.53
C HIS A 29 8.94 6.50 20.78
N LYS A 30 7.99 6.64 19.85
CA LYS A 30 6.63 6.09 20.00
C LYS A 30 6.03 5.74 18.63
N PRO A 31 5.30 4.62 18.52
CA PRO A 31 4.54 4.29 17.32
C PRO A 31 3.56 5.41 16.94
N GLN A 32 3.49 5.71 15.65
CA GLN A 32 2.54 6.67 15.09
C GLN A 32 1.44 5.92 14.34
N ILE A 33 0.21 6.03 14.83
CA ILE A 33 -0.95 5.36 14.24
C ILE A 33 -1.88 6.43 13.65
N LYS A 34 -2.24 6.27 12.37
CA LYS A 34 -3.21 7.13 11.69
C LYS A 34 -4.31 6.26 11.10
N LYS A 35 -5.57 6.65 11.34
CA LYS A 35 -6.76 5.99 10.79
C LYS A 35 -7.31 6.86 9.67
N HIS A 36 -7.59 6.24 8.53
CA HIS A 36 -8.21 6.88 7.36
C HIS A 36 -9.57 6.24 7.09
N LYS A 37 -10.55 7.06 6.74
CA LYS A 37 -11.88 6.58 6.35
C LYS A 37 -11.97 6.58 4.83
N LEU A 38 -12.45 5.48 4.29
CA LEU A 38 -12.67 5.30 2.86
C LEU A 38 -14.17 5.22 2.62
N PHE A 39 -14.63 5.80 1.51
CA PHE A 39 -16.00 5.64 1.06
C PHE A 39 -16.01 5.11 -0.37
N ILE A 40 -16.92 4.16 -0.61
CA ILE A 40 -17.18 3.62 -1.94
C ILE A 40 -18.12 4.58 -2.66
N THR A 41 -17.85 4.89 -3.93
CA THR A 41 -18.70 5.78 -4.70
C THR A 41 -20.03 5.11 -5.02
N ASN A 42 -21.12 5.88 -5.04
CA ASN A 42 -22.44 5.39 -5.44
C ASN A 42 -22.51 4.98 -6.92
N THR A 43 -21.58 5.48 -7.73
CA THR A 43 -21.41 5.11 -9.14
C THR A 43 -20.63 3.81 -9.34
N ASN A 44 -20.17 3.14 -8.27
CA ASN A 44 -19.42 1.90 -8.40
C ASN A 44 -20.31 0.76 -8.93
N SER A 45 -19.97 0.24 -10.10
CA SER A 45 -20.60 -0.93 -10.71
C SER A 45 -19.80 -2.22 -10.51
N ASP A 46 -18.51 -2.11 -10.16
CA ASP A 46 -17.61 -3.24 -9.98
C ASP A 46 -17.51 -3.63 -8.50
N TRP A 47 -18.29 -4.65 -8.13
CA TRP A 47 -18.34 -5.24 -6.80
C TRP A 47 -17.63 -6.58 -6.70
N ILE A 48 -16.98 -7.02 -7.79
CA ILE A 48 -16.30 -8.32 -7.85
C ILE A 48 -14.82 -8.16 -7.55
N ASN A 49 -14.18 -7.14 -8.14
CA ASN A 49 -12.75 -6.93 -7.96
C ASN A 49 -12.49 -6.23 -6.63
N PRO A 50 -11.51 -6.68 -5.84
CA PRO A 50 -11.17 -6.02 -4.59
C PRO A 50 -10.59 -4.62 -4.83
N ILE A 51 -10.64 -3.79 -3.79
CA ILE A 51 -9.97 -2.49 -3.77
C ILE A 51 -8.55 -2.70 -3.25
N LYS A 52 -7.56 -2.21 -4.02
CA LYS A 52 -6.16 -2.22 -3.62
C LYS A 52 -5.79 -0.84 -3.09
N LEU A 53 -5.27 -0.78 -1.88
CA LEU A 53 -4.75 0.42 -1.25
C LEU A 53 -3.24 0.31 -1.17
N ARG A 54 -2.55 1.31 -1.68
CA ARG A 54 -1.09 1.37 -1.68
C ARG A 54 -0.63 2.41 -0.67
N PHE A 55 0.03 1.96 0.38
CA PHE A 55 0.70 2.81 1.34
C PHE A 55 2.16 2.93 0.95
N SER A 56 2.70 4.14 0.92
CA SER A 56 4.13 4.35 0.68
C SER A 56 4.64 5.51 1.51
N VAL A 57 5.91 5.41 1.92
CA VAL A 57 6.62 6.44 2.67
C VAL A 57 7.83 6.91 1.89
N ARG A 58 8.14 8.20 2.02
CA ARG A 58 9.31 8.83 1.40
C ARG A 58 9.95 9.82 2.36
N LEU A 59 11.26 9.98 2.28
CA LEU A 59 11.95 11.04 3.01
C LEU A 59 11.66 12.36 2.31
N ARG A 60 11.44 13.41 3.11
CA ARG A 60 11.37 14.77 2.58
C ARG A 60 12.78 15.33 2.54
N ASN A 61 13.11 16.01 1.45
CA ASN A 61 14.39 16.71 1.25
C ASN A 61 15.59 15.77 1.41
N GLU A 62 15.61 14.67 0.66
CA GLU A 62 16.74 13.74 0.61
C GLU A 62 18.02 14.51 0.22
N ALA A 63 18.88 14.74 1.20
CA ALA A 63 20.20 15.30 0.95
C ALA A 63 21.08 14.19 0.36
N VAL A 64 21.79 14.50 -0.73
CA VAL A 64 22.78 13.58 -1.29
C VAL A 64 24.13 13.87 -0.61
N PRO A 65 24.72 12.90 0.12
CA PRO A 65 26.00 13.13 0.77
C PRO A 65 27.08 13.38 -0.26
N ARG A 66 27.93 14.38 0.00
CA ARG A 66 29.14 14.64 -0.78
C ARG A 66 30.33 14.02 -0.08
N MET A 67 31.19 13.36 -0.85
CA MET A 67 32.41 12.78 -0.31
C MET A 67 33.34 13.92 0.19
N PRO A 68 33.77 13.90 1.46
CA PRO A 68 34.68 14.91 1.99
C PRO A 68 36.05 14.80 1.31
N ARG A 69 36.78 15.92 1.19
CA ARG A 69 38.17 15.90 0.71
C ARG A 69 39.10 15.46 1.83
N ASN A 70 40.31 15.02 1.46
CA ASN A 70 41.32 14.68 2.45
C ASN A 70 41.65 15.90 3.33
N GLY A 71 41.54 15.73 4.64
CA GLY A 71 41.72 16.81 5.64
C GLY A 71 40.43 17.50 6.07
N ASP A 72 39.28 17.24 5.42
CA ASP A 72 37.99 17.76 5.86
C ASP A 72 37.48 17.04 7.12
N LYS A 73 36.55 17.69 7.83
CA LYS A 73 35.87 17.10 8.99
C LYS A 73 34.99 15.92 8.56
N ILE A 74 34.89 14.92 9.43
CA ILE A 74 34.02 13.75 9.25
C ILE A 74 32.56 14.22 9.05
N VAL A 75 31.89 13.65 8.05
CA VAL A 75 30.50 13.98 7.70
C VAL A 75 29.56 13.50 8.82
N ASN A 76 28.63 14.36 9.24
CA ASN A 76 27.59 13.99 10.18
C ASN A 76 26.51 13.14 9.50
N MET A 77 26.46 11.84 9.81
CA MET A 77 25.50 10.89 9.22
C MET A 77 24.04 11.21 9.58
N ASN A 78 23.77 11.94 10.67
CA ASN A 78 22.40 12.31 11.05
C ASN A 78 21.72 13.25 10.05
N LEU A 79 22.49 13.88 9.15
CA LEU A 79 21.98 14.75 8.09
C LEU A 79 21.52 13.98 6.84
N TYR A 80 21.80 12.67 6.77
CA TYR A 80 21.56 11.83 5.59
C TYR A 80 20.81 10.55 5.95
N PRO A 81 19.56 10.65 6.45
CA PRO A 81 18.76 9.47 6.73
C PRO A 81 18.47 8.70 5.44
N VAL A 82 18.38 7.37 5.55
CA VAL A 82 18.05 6.48 4.43
C VAL A 82 16.85 5.62 4.82
N LEU A 83 15.87 5.50 3.93
CA LEU A 83 14.78 4.55 4.09
C LEU A 83 15.19 3.19 3.53
N ASN A 84 14.82 2.12 4.23
CA ASN A 84 14.93 0.79 3.68
C ASN A 84 14.01 0.68 2.45
N LYS A 85 14.56 0.20 1.33
CA LYS A 85 13.81 -0.07 0.11
C LYS A 85 12.70 -1.09 0.38
N TYR A 86 12.99 -2.12 1.17
CA TYR A 86 12.06 -3.16 1.55
C TYR A 86 11.20 -2.67 2.74
N GLY A 87 9.88 -2.60 2.54
CA GLY A 87 8.93 -2.11 3.55
C GLY A 87 8.59 -0.62 3.48
N SER A 88 9.14 0.13 2.51
CA SER A 88 8.75 1.52 2.23
C SER A 88 7.42 1.64 1.49
N GLU A 89 6.93 0.53 0.93
CA GLU A 89 5.66 0.41 0.25
C GLU A 89 4.97 -0.87 0.72
N ASP A 90 3.67 -0.78 0.97
CA ASP A 90 2.82 -1.91 1.33
C ASP A 90 1.48 -1.79 0.60
N THR A 91 0.89 -2.94 0.24
CA THR A 91 -0.38 -2.99 -0.47
C THR A 91 -1.39 -3.83 0.29
N PHE A 92 -2.50 -3.18 0.66
CA PHE A 92 -3.61 -3.83 1.34
C PHE A 92 -4.74 -4.07 0.35
N ILE A 93 -5.38 -5.23 0.46
CA ILE A 93 -6.48 -5.63 -0.41
C ILE A 93 -7.75 -5.73 0.43
N ILE A 94 -8.78 -4.99 0.02
CA ILE A 94 -10.11 -5.03 0.64
C ILE A 94 -11.05 -5.72 -0.34
N HIS A 95 -11.53 -6.89 0.05
CA HIS A 95 -12.53 -7.63 -0.72
C HIS A 95 -13.93 -7.11 -0.40
N PHE A 96 -14.77 -7.04 -1.42
CA PHE A 96 -16.20 -6.88 -1.21
C PHE A 96 -16.80 -8.20 -0.74
N ASN A 97 -17.81 -8.11 0.12
CA ASN A 97 -18.56 -9.29 0.51
C ASN A 97 -19.24 -9.85 -0.74
N ARG A 98 -18.89 -11.08 -1.12
CA ARG A 98 -19.58 -11.77 -2.21
C ARG A 98 -20.94 -12.18 -1.66
N LYS A 99 -21.92 -12.44 -2.53
CA LYS A 99 -23.20 -13.02 -2.08
C LYS A 99 -22.94 -14.45 -1.59
N CYS A 100 -22.41 -14.60 -0.38
CA CYS A 100 -21.93 -15.86 0.21
C CYS A 100 -23.06 -16.78 0.68
N GLY A 101 -24.32 -16.50 0.31
CA GLY A 101 -25.49 -17.20 0.85
C GLY A 101 -26.10 -16.48 2.05
N VAL A 102 -27.02 -17.16 2.74
CA VAL A 102 -27.90 -16.58 3.78
C VAL A 102 -27.15 -16.36 5.11
N ASP A 103 -26.09 -17.13 5.35
CA ASP A 103 -25.24 -17.08 6.54
C ASP A 103 -24.06 -16.08 6.40
N ASN A 104 -23.89 -15.48 5.21
CA ASN A 104 -22.76 -14.61 4.86
C ASN A 104 -21.37 -15.29 4.99
N VAL A 105 -21.28 -16.63 4.98
CA VAL A 105 -20.01 -17.35 5.09
C VAL A 105 -19.62 -17.92 3.72
N CYS A 106 -18.56 -17.38 3.12
CA CYS A 106 -18.07 -17.88 1.83
C CYS A 106 -17.26 -19.18 2.03
N MET A 107 -17.85 -20.33 1.69
CA MET A 107 -17.16 -21.62 1.58
C MET A 107 -16.79 -21.93 0.13
N SER A 108 -15.69 -22.65 -0.09
CA SER A 108 -15.20 -23.03 -1.43
C SER A 108 -14.63 -24.44 -1.43
N ASP A 109 -15.30 -25.37 -2.10
CA ASP A 109 -14.85 -26.76 -2.25
C ASP A 109 -13.91 -26.89 -3.47
N LEU A 110 -12.67 -26.40 -3.33
CA LEU A 110 -11.67 -26.53 -4.38
C LEU A 110 -11.10 -27.96 -4.39
N GLN A 111 -11.26 -28.66 -5.51
CA GLN A 111 -10.64 -29.96 -5.73
C GLN A 111 -9.53 -29.84 -6.77
N LEU A 112 -8.32 -30.26 -6.39
CA LEU A 112 -7.17 -30.35 -7.29
C LEU A 112 -6.91 -31.83 -7.61
N ARG A 113 -6.80 -32.19 -8.89
CA ARG A 113 -6.39 -33.53 -9.31
C ARG A 113 -5.17 -33.42 -10.22
N ALA A 114 -4.03 -33.94 -9.77
CA ALA A 114 -2.86 -34.12 -10.59
C ALA A 114 -2.94 -35.49 -11.29
N VAL A 115 -2.75 -35.51 -12.61
CA VAL A 115 -2.61 -36.73 -13.40
C VAL A 115 -1.18 -36.75 -13.94
N LEU A 116 -0.47 -37.85 -13.70
CA LEU A 116 0.86 -38.06 -14.29
C LEU A 116 0.68 -38.34 -15.79
N PRO A 117 1.38 -37.62 -16.69
CA PRO A 117 1.54 -38.11 -18.05
C PRO A 117 2.36 -39.40 -17.92
N GLY A 118 1.77 -40.52 -18.32
CA GLY A 118 2.42 -41.83 -18.20
C GLY A 118 3.82 -41.83 -18.80
N ILE A 119 4.69 -42.67 -18.24
CA ILE A 119 6.00 -43.00 -18.82
C ILE A 119 5.72 -43.69 -20.17
N SER A 120 6.03 -43.00 -21.26
CA SER A 120 6.08 -43.53 -22.63
C SER A 120 7.40 -44.22 -22.89
#